data_AF-A0A0C9UMQ1-F1
#
_entry.id   AF-A0A0C9UMQ1-F1
#
_cell.length_a   1.000
_cell.length_b   1.000
_cell.length_c   1.000
_cell.angle_alpha   90.00
_cell.angle_beta   90.00
_cell.angle_gamma   90.00
#
_symmetry.space_group_name_H-M   'P 1'
#
loop_
_entity.id
_entity.type
_entity.pdbx_description
1 polymer ?
#
loop_
_entity_poly.entity_id
_entity_poly.type
_entity_poly.pdbx_seq_one_letter_code
_entity_poly.pdbx_strand_id
1 'polypeptide(L)'
;MQNNISPNSLYIEVIHHPHSGSHTSSIIPITGQVDNGQRTTGAAQLVYHYQTPVKGKPWAPFRTREDFEFAEMAVVEGFNSHCTQKILDGVNGRWASNSRLTILDSNDLKESLESARNFVTQFKDGEVTHEFQGKSYTFHFKYRDPWEWLVDLVTDPTLSNSIMWYPVEKFLHNGSKITRIYDENTIINLEDKGKVSSTTKMHPIVLRAAFLPSEIRNASGNGGGVFIGLMPIVGNPNDSIESEDDTPTSVEIAQFKREVYHKVIHVIFRSIRK
;
A
#
# COMPACT_ATOMS: atom_id res chain seq x y z
N MET A 1 25.12 1.66 33.96
CA MET A 1 26.28 0.87 33.48
C MET A 1 26.64 1.42 32.10
N GLN A 2 27.82 2.02 31.97
CA GLN A 2 28.33 2.56 30.72
C GLN A 2 28.67 1.41 29.77
N ASN A 3 27.92 1.26 28.68
CA ASN A 3 28.29 0.36 27.60
C ASN A 3 29.53 0.98 26.91
N ASN A 4 30.66 0.27 26.96
CA ASN A 4 31.89 0.63 26.25
C ASN A 4 31.66 0.50 24.74
N ILE A 5 31.30 1.61 24.10
CA ILE A 5 31.09 1.68 22.65
C ILE A 5 32.47 1.91 22.00
N SER A 6 32.88 0.99 21.12
CA SER A 6 34.16 1.08 20.39
C SER A 6 34.21 2.35 19.53
N PRO A 7 35.35 3.07 19.47
CA PRO A 7 35.48 4.34 18.73
C PRO A 7 35.29 4.22 17.21
N ASN A 8 35.23 2.99 16.67
CA ASN A 8 34.95 2.69 15.25
C ASN A 8 33.59 2.03 15.01
N SER A 9 32.67 2.11 15.97
CA SER A 9 31.35 1.50 15.82
C SER A 9 30.46 2.35 14.91
N LEU A 10 29.88 1.69 13.90
CA LEU A 10 28.84 2.25 13.03
C LEU A 10 27.51 1.67 13.49
N TYR A 11 26.63 2.51 14.03
CA TYR A 11 25.34 2.07 14.56
C TYR A 11 24.28 3.18 14.46
N ILE A 12 23.01 2.79 14.53
CA ILE A 12 21.88 3.70 14.66
C ILE A 12 21.41 3.67 16.11
N GLU A 13 21.37 4.83 16.75
CA GLU A 13 20.69 5.02 18.02
C GLU A 13 19.26 5.50 17.77
N VAL A 14 18.30 4.88 18.43
CA VAL A 14 16.88 5.24 18.37
C VAL A 14 16.45 5.73 19.75
N ILE A 15 16.09 7.00 19.83
CA ILE A 15 15.56 7.65 21.03
C ILE A 15 14.04 7.62 20.95
N HIS A 16 13.41 7.03 21.96
CA HIS A 16 11.95 6.91 22.04
C HIS A 16 11.32 8.14 22.69
N HIS A 17 10.14 8.53 22.22
CA HIS A 17 9.37 9.60 22.84
C HIS A 17 9.06 9.28 24.33
N PRO A 18 9.12 10.25 25.26
CA PRO A 18 8.89 10.00 26.69
C PRO A 18 7.56 9.31 27.00
N HIS A 19 6.50 9.63 26.26
CA HIS A 19 5.18 9.03 26.45
C HIS A 19 5.06 7.58 25.95
N SER A 20 6.07 7.06 25.25
CA SER A 20 6.08 5.65 24.83
C SER A 20 6.26 4.67 26.00
N GLY A 21 6.65 5.16 27.18
CA GLY A 21 7.02 4.34 28.33
C GLY A 21 8.44 3.75 28.22
N SER A 22 9.05 3.78 27.04
CA SER A 22 10.45 3.41 26.84
C SER A 22 11.35 4.63 27.07
N HIS A 23 12.10 4.61 28.17
CA HIS A 23 13.00 5.69 28.56
C HIS A 23 14.46 5.41 28.19
N THR A 24 14.73 4.27 27.57
CA THR A 24 16.07 3.82 27.18
C THR A 24 16.21 3.85 25.67
N SER A 25 17.30 4.40 25.15
CA SER A 25 17.59 4.34 23.71
C SER A 25 17.92 2.92 23.28
N SER A 26 17.53 2.57 22.05
CA SER A 26 17.86 1.28 21.43
C SER A 26 18.98 1.45 20.38
N ILE A 27 19.86 0.46 20.27
CA ILE A 27 21.03 0.49 19.38
C ILE A 27 20.88 -0.58 18.30
N ILE A 28 21.00 -0.17 17.04
CA ILE A 28 20.99 -1.04 15.86
C ILE A 28 22.40 -1.01 15.23
N PRO A 29 23.22 -2.07 15.39
CA PRO A 29 24.57 -2.12 14.81
C PRO A 29 24.52 -2.27 13.28
N ILE A 30 25.37 -1.55 12.53
CA ILE A 30 25.44 -1.61 11.06
C ILE A 30 26.64 -2.46 10.59
N THR A 31 27.75 -2.47 11.30
CA THR A 31 28.89 -3.36 11.00
C THR A 31 28.78 -4.67 11.79
N GLY A 32 28.80 -5.79 11.06
CA GLY A 32 28.88 -7.11 11.67
C GLY A 32 30.24 -7.32 12.35
N GLN A 33 30.22 -7.85 13.57
CA GLN A 33 31.36 -8.62 14.06
C GLN A 33 31.51 -9.84 13.16
N VAL A 34 32.54 -9.84 12.29
CA VAL A 34 33.08 -11.08 11.74
C VAL A 34 33.97 -11.67 12.83
N ASP A 35 33.38 -12.40 13.77
CA ASP A 35 34.14 -13.30 14.65
C ASP A 35 34.26 -14.66 13.94
N ASN A 36 35.47 -14.95 13.49
CA ASN A 36 35.89 -16.29 13.09
C ASN A 36 35.86 -17.20 14.32
N GLY A 37 35.00 -18.22 14.30
CA GLY A 37 35.20 -19.42 15.11
C GLY A 37 34.30 -19.60 16.33
N GLN A 38 32.99 -19.48 16.17
CA GLN A 38 32.01 -20.39 16.77
C GLN A 38 30.68 -20.15 16.05
N ARG A 39 30.15 -21.17 15.36
CA ARG A 39 28.81 -21.11 14.77
C ARG A 39 27.79 -21.11 15.90
N THR A 40 27.57 -19.96 16.53
CA THR A 40 26.27 -19.65 17.13
C THR A 40 25.36 -19.25 15.98
N THR A 41 24.53 -20.19 15.54
CA THR A 41 23.33 -19.93 14.73
C THR A 41 22.45 -18.96 15.51
N GLY A 42 22.70 -17.68 15.29
CA GLY A 42 22.00 -16.57 15.89
C GLY A 42 22.01 -15.43 14.90
N ALA A 43 21.64 -15.70 13.65
CA ALA A 43 20.95 -14.67 12.89
C ALA A 43 19.80 -14.27 13.79
N ALA A 44 19.86 -13.06 14.36
CA ALA A 44 18.68 -12.40 14.88
C ALA A 44 17.78 -12.14 13.66
N GLN A 45 17.18 -13.22 13.14
CA GLN A 45 15.83 -13.18 12.67
C GLN A 45 15.10 -12.50 13.82
N LEU A 46 14.84 -11.21 13.69
CA LEU A 46 13.62 -10.66 14.21
C LEU A 46 12.54 -11.48 13.53
N VAL A 47 12.24 -12.62 14.14
CA VAL A 47 11.09 -13.44 13.80
C VAL A 47 9.94 -12.52 14.15
N TYR A 48 9.50 -11.75 13.16
CA TYR A 48 8.14 -11.26 13.16
C TYR A 48 7.31 -12.54 13.20
N HIS A 49 6.93 -12.94 14.41
CA HIS A 49 5.82 -13.84 14.58
C HIS A 49 4.67 -13.12 13.90
N TYR A 50 4.38 -13.54 12.67
CA TYR A 50 3.05 -13.45 12.09
C TYR A 50 2.15 -14.26 13.02
N GLN A 51 1.81 -13.68 14.17
CA GLN A 51 0.61 -14.07 14.88
C GLN A 51 -0.48 -13.71 13.90
N THR A 52 -1.07 -14.71 13.28
CA THR A 52 -2.34 -14.62 12.60
C THR A 52 -3.40 -14.35 13.68
N PRO A 53 -4.01 -13.16 13.75
CA PRO A 53 -5.34 -13.03 14.31
C PRO A 53 -6.30 -13.17 13.13
N VAL A 54 -7.28 -14.05 13.15
CA VAL A 54 -8.42 -14.02 14.03
C VAL A 54 -8.98 -15.45 14.00
N LYS A 55 -9.69 -15.89 15.04
CA LYS A 55 -10.55 -17.08 14.95
C LYS A 55 -11.45 -17.00 13.71
N GLY A 56 -11.02 -17.58 12.60
CA GLY A 56 -11.65 -17.42 11.29
C GLY A 56 -10.75 -17.97 10.20
N LYS A 57 -11.36 -18.62 9.22
CA LYS A 57 -10.65 -19.21 8.08
C LYS A 57 -9.89 -18.09 7.34
N PRO A 58 -8.54 -18.12 7.20
CA PRO A 58 -7.78 -17.03 6.58
C PRO A 58 -8.10 -16.84 5.09
N TRP A 59 -8.71 -17.86 4.47
CA TRP A 59 -9.26 -17.81 3.11
C TRP A 59 -10.72 -17.33 3.07
N ALA A 60 -11.32 -16.88 4.17
CA ALA A 60 -12.67 -16.29 4.09
C ALA A 60 -12.64 -15.02 3.20
N PRO A 61 -13.67 -14.78 2.39
CA PRO A 61 -14.97 -15.47 2.33
C PRO A 61 -15.04 -16.68 1.40
N PHE A 62 -13.91 -17.11 0.81
CA PHE A 62 -13.88 -18.28 -0.04
C PHE A 62 -14.28 -19.54 0.74
N ARG A 63 -14.98 -20.47 0.08
CA ARG A 63 -15.51 -21.68 0.73
C ARG A 63 -14.36 -22.58 1.18
N THR A 64 -13.35 -22.75 0.31
CA THR A 64 -12.13 -23.52 0.56
C THR A 64 -10.88 -22.67 0.38
N ARG A 65 -9.73 -23.21 0.82
CA ARG A 65 -8.43 -22.58 0.58
C ARG A 65 -8.06 -22.65 -0.91
N GLU A 66 -8.42 -23.72 -1.58
CA GLU A 66 -8.20 -23.92 -3.02
C GLU A 66 -8.96 -22.88 -3.86
N ASP A 67 -10.18 -22.52 -3.44
CA ASP A 67 -10.93 -21.44 -4.09
C ASP A 67 -10.20 -20.10 -3.97
N PHE A 68 -9.61 -19.80 -2.81
CA PHE A 68 -8.80 -18.61 -2.61
C PHE A 68 -7.52 -18.63 -3.47
N GLU A 69 -6.76 -19.73 -3.45
CA GLU A 69 -5.51 -19.85 -4.22
C GLU A 69 -5.78 -19.77 -5.73
N PHE A 70 -6.88 -20.37 -6.21
CA PHE A 70 -7.30 -20.23 -7.60
C PHE A 70 -7.71 -18.81 -7.94
N ALA A 71 -8.49 -18.15 -7.06
CA ALA A 71 -8.93 -16.78 -7.27
C ALA A 71 -7.76 -15.79 -7.26
N GLU A 72 -6.80 -15.96 -6.34
CA GLU A 72 -5.56 -15.19 -6.29
C GLU A 72 -4.80 -15.31 -7.61
N MET A 73 -4.56 -16.54 -8.08
CA MET A 73 -3.88 -16.79 -9.36
C MET A 73 -4.64 -16.14 -10.52
N ALA A 74 -5.96 -16.31 -10.60
CA ALA A 74 -6.77 -15.74 -11.68
C ALA A 74 -6.70 -14.21 -11.73
N VAL A 75 -6.65 -13.55 -10.57
CA VAL A 75 -6.55 -12.08 -10.46
C VAL A 75 -5.13 -11.60 -10.76
N VAL A 76 -4.11 -12.22 -10.18
CA VAL A 76 -2.70 -11.82 -10.33
C VAL A 76 -2.22 -12.02 -11.77
N GLU A 77 -2.57 -13.16 -12.38
CA GLU A 77 -2.21 -13.47 -13.77
C GLU A 77 -3.16 -12.84 -14.80
N GLY A 78 -4.18 -12.10 -14.35
CA GLY A 78 -5.07 -11.34 -15.23
C GLY A 78 -5.92 -12.20 -16.16
N PHE A 79 -6.42 -13.33 -15.68
CA PHE A 79 -7.25 -14.21 -16.49
C PHE A 79 -8.56 -13.51 -16.90
N ASN A 80 -8.84 -13.51 -18.19
CA ASN A 80 -10.17 -13.09 -18.66
C ASN A 80 -11.21 -14.20 -18.40
N SER A 81 -12.49 -13.84 -18.52
CA SER A 81 -13.62 -14.75 -18.24
C SER A 81 -13.56 -16.05 -19.04
N HIS A 82 -13.12 -15.99 -20.31
CA HIS A 82 -13.01 -17.15 -21.19
C HIS A 82 -11.88 -18.10 -20.77
N CYS A 83 -10.72 -17.53 -20.43
CA CYS A 83 -9.59 -18.29 -19.90
C CYS A 83 -9.96 -18.99 -18.59
N THR A 84 -10.58 -18.22 -17.68
CA THR A 84 -11.08 -18.73 -16.39
C THR A 84 -12.03 -19.89 -16.59
N GLN A 85 -13.04 -19.75 -17.47
CA GLN A 85 -14.00 -20.80 -17.73
C GLN A 85 -13.34 -22.07 -18.27
N LYS A 86 -12.41 -21.95 -19.23
CA LYS A 86 -11.69 -23.12 -19.77
C LYS A 86 -10.90 -23.88 -18.72
N ILE A 87 -10.23 -23.17 -17.80
CA ILE A 87 -9.47 -23.81 -16.73
C ILE A 87 -10.44 -24.51 -15.76
N LEU A 88 -11.53 -23.85 -15.38
CA LEU A 88 -12.56 -24.42 -14.51
C LEU A 88 -13.20 -25.66 -15.14
N ASP A 89 -13.56 -25.62 -16.42
CA ASP A 89 -14.11 -26.77 -17.15
C ASP A 89 -13.12 -27.95 -17.17
N GLY A 90 -11.82 -27.67 -17.30
CA GLY A 90 -10.77 -28.67 -17.25
C GLY A 90 -10.62 -29.30 -15.87
N VAL A 91 -10.47 -28.47 -14.84
CA VAL A 91 -10.24 -28.88 -13.44
C VAL A 91 -11.45 -29.57 -12.84
N ASN A 92 -12.66 -29.05 -13.07
CA ASN A 92 -13.92 -29.66 -12.64
C ASN A 92 -14.32 -30.86 -13.53
N GLY A 93 -13.67 -31.00 -14.70
CA GLY A 93 -13.83 -32.11 -15.63
C GLY A 93 -12.83 -33.25 -15.36
N ARG A 94 -11.99 -33.55 -16.36
CA ARG A 94 -11.09 -34.73 -16.33
C ARG A 94 -9.66 -34.42 -15.92
N TRP A 95 -9.26 -33.16 -15.79
CA TRP A 95 -7.86 -32.82 -15.49
C TRP A 95 -7.49 -33.18 -14.05
N ALA A 96 -8.46 -33.11 -13.13
CA ALA A 96 -8.26 -33.46 -11.73
C ALA A 96 -9.42 -34.31 -11.23
N SER A 97 -9.14 -35.52 -10.74
CA SER A 97 -10.15 -36.43 -10.21
C SER A 97 -10.53 -36.15 -8.75
N ASN A 98 -9.70 -35.42 -8.01
CA ASN A 98 -9.87 -35.12 -6.57
C ASN A 98 -9.70 -33.63 -6.27
N SER A 99 -10.15 -32.76 -7.18
CA SER A 99 -10.11 -31.30 -6.93
C SER A 99 -11.01 -30.95 -5.74
N ARG A 100 -10.50 -30.09 -4.84
CA ARG A 100 -11.28 -29.45 -3.76
C ARG A 100 -11.81 -28.06 -4.14
N LEU A 101 -11.60 -27.66 -5.39
CA LEU A 101 -12.15 -26.43 -5.95
C LEU A 101 -13.67 -26.55 -5.98
N THR A 102 -14.35 -25.58 -5.39
CA THR A 102 -15.82 -25.51 -5.40
C THR A 102 -16.35 -24.47 -6.35
N ILE A 103 -15.48 -23.57 -6.84
CA ILE A 103 -15.78 -22.63 -7.92
C ILE A 103 -16.09 -23.41 -9.20
N LEU A 104 -17.33 -23.32 -9.66
CA LEU A 104 -17.79 -24.07 -10.83
C LEU A 104 -17.55 -23.35 -12.15
N ASP A 105 -17.74 -22.04 -12.15
CA ASP A 105 -17.68 -21.21 -13.35
C ASP A 105 -17.14 -19.81 -13.06
N SER A 106 -17.01 -19.02 -14.13
CA SER A 106 -16.54 -17.64 -14.03
C SER A 106 -17.45 -16.71 -13.20
N ASN A 107 -18.75 -17.03 -13.06
CA ASN A 107 -19.67 -16.26 -12.22
C ASN A 107 -19.48 -16.58 -10.73
N ASP A 108 -19.30 -17.85 -10.36
CA ASP A 108 -19.04 -18.27 -8.97
C ASP A 108 -17.71 -17.66 -8.46
N LEU A 109 -16.70 -17.57 -9.34
CA LEU A 109 -15.46 -16.82 -9.03
C LEU A 109 -15.76 -15.33 -8.78
N LYS A 110 -16.58 -14.70 -9.65
CA LYS A 110 -16.94 -13.30 -9.52
C LYS A 110 -17.72 -13.03 -8.22
N GLU A 111 -18.67 -13.87 -7.85
CA GLU A 111 -19.41 -13.76 -6.59
C GLU A 111 -18.51 -13.92 -5.36
N SER A 112 -17.55 -14.85 -5.43
CA SER A 112 -16.54 -15.03 -4.37
C SER A 112 -15.66 -13.78 -4.22
N LEU A 113 -15.21 -13.20 -5.33
CA LEU A 113 -14.45 -11.95 -5.35
C LEU A 113 -15.29 -10.75 -4.86
N GLU A 114 -16.57 -10.67 -5.23
CA GLU A 114 -17.49 -9.63 -4.73
C GLU A 114 -17.70 -9.74 -3.22
N SER A 115 -17.82 -10.95 -2.69
CA SER A 115 -17.85 -11.19 -1.25
C SER A 115 -16.56 -10.76 -0.58
N ALA A 116 -15.41 -11.07 -1.19
CA ALA A 116 -14.09 -10.70 -0.65
C ALA A 116 -13.88 -9.17 -0.61
N ARG A 117 -14.46 -8.43 -1.55
CA ARG A 117 -14.40 -6.95 -1.56
C ARG A 117 -15.07 -6.31 -0.35
N ASN A 118 -15.95 -7.02 0.37
CA ASN A 118 -16.57 -6.49 1.58
C ASN A 118 -15.63 -6.50 2.80
N PHE A 119 -14.48 -7.16 2.71
CA PHE A 119 -13.47 -7.22 3.79
C PHE A 119 -12.46 -6.07 3.73
N VAL A 120 -12.52 -5.23 2.69
CA VAL A 120 -11.60 -4.11 2.49
C VAL A 120 -12.38 -2.83 2.19
N THR A 121 -11.76 -1.68 2.43
CA THR A 121 -12.33 -0.38 2.09
C THR A 121 -12.75 -0.34 0.60
N GLN A 122 -14.02 -0.04 0.36
CA GLN A 122 -14.59 -0.05 -0.99
C GLN A 122 -14.27 1.24 -1.75
N PHE A 123 -14.29 1.15 -3.08
CA PHE A 123 -14.22 2.34 -3.93
C PHE A 123 -15.54 3.11 -3.90
N LYS A 124 -15.42 4.43 -3.85
CA LYS A 124 -16.45 5.44 -3.97
C LYS A 124 -16.24 6.20 -5.26
N ASP A 125 -17.32 6.66 -5.85
CA ASP A 125 -17.29 7.59 -6.97
C ASP A 125 -17.10 9.02 -6.45
N GLY A 126 -16.19 9.75 -7.09
CA GLY A 126 -15.91 11.15 -6.83
C GLY A 126 -16.06 11.97 -8.10
N GLU A 127 -16.48 13.21 -7.94
CA GLU A 127 -16.55 14.17 -9.04
C GLU A 127 -16.11 15.56 -8.58
N VAL A 128 -15.48 16.30 -9.48
CA VAL A 128 -15.16 17.70 -9.28
C VAL A 128 -15.46 18.50 -10.54
N THR A 129 -16.04 19.68 -10.36
CA THR A 129 -16.27 20.63 -11.45
C THR A 129 -15.36 21.85 -11.27
N HIS A 130 -14.75 22.28 -12.37
CA HIS A 130 -13.92 23.48 -12.44
C HIS A 130 -14.23 24.28 -13.70
N GLU A 131 -14.29 25.60 -13.56
CA GLU A 131 -14.59 26.51 -14.66
C GLU A 131 -13.29 27.08 -15.24
N PHE A 132 -13.16 27.04 -16.57
CA PHE A 132 -12.05 27.64 -17.29
C PHE A 132 -12.60 28.45 -18.45
N GLN A 133 -12.24 29.74 -18.51
CA GLN A 133 -12.69 30.68 -19.55
C GLN A 133 -14.22 30.69 -19.79
N GLY A 134 -15.02 30.65 -18.72
CA GLY A 134 -16.49 30.65 -18.82
C GLY A 134 -17.13 29.29 -19.09
N LYS A 135 -16.33 28.22 -19.24
CA LYS A 135 -16.82 26.85 -19.50
C LYS A 135 -16.53 25.95 -18.31
N SER A 136 -17.56 25.23 -17.86
CA SER A 136 -17.43 24.25 -16.78
C SER A 136 -16.99 22.88 -17.31
N TYR A 137 -16.04 22.26 -16.62
CA TYR A 137 -15.52 20.93 -16.91
C TYR A 137 -15.67 20.05 -15.66
N THR A 138 -16.24 18.86 -15.83
CA THR A 138 -16.46 17.90 -14.74
C THR A 138 -15.54 16.69 -14.93
N PHE A 139 -14.85 16.31 -13.86
CA PHE A 139 -13.92 15.18 -13.84
C PHE A 139 -14.44 14.14 -12.86
N HIS A 140 -14.67 12.93 -13.38
CA HIS A 140 -15.07 11.77 -12.59
C HIS A 140 -13.86 10.91 -12.25
N PHE A 141 -13.84 10.38 -11.04
CA PHE A 141 -12.77 9.50 -10.56
C PHE A 141 -13.31 8.52 -9.51
N LYS A 142 -12.56 7.46 -9.26
CA LYS A 142 -12.84 6.49 -8.19
C LYS A 142 -11.76 6.57 -7.13
N TYR A 143 -12.18 6.50 -5.87
CA TYR A 143 -11.26 6.54 -4.73
C TYR A 143 -11.77 5.71 -3.54
N ARG A 144 -10.88 5.25 -2.66
CA ARG A 144 -11.19 4.69 -1.35
C ARG A 144 -11.05 5.78 -0.32
N ASP A 145 -11.91 5.78 0.69
CA ASP A 145 -11.81 6.77 1.76
C ASP A 145 -10.54 6.53 2.59
N PRO A 146 -9.58 7.48 2.62
CA PRO A 146 -8.33 7.30 3.33
C PRO A 146 -8.49 7.12 4.84
N TRP A 147 -9.55 7.68 5.45
CA TRP A 147 -9.84 7.51 6.87
C TRP A 147 -10.39 6.12 7.16
N GLU A 148 -11.32 5.61 6.34
CA GLU A 148 -11.81 4.23 6.47
C GLU A 148 -10.66 3.23 6.34
N TRP A 149 -9.79 3.41 5.34
CA TRP A 149 -8.60 2.59 5.18
C TRP A 149 -7.65 2.69 6.38
N LEU A 150 -7.41 3.90 6.91
CA LEU A 150 -6.60 4.07 8.12
C LEU A 150 -7.20 3.34 9.32
N VAL A 151 -8.52 3.40 9.51
CA VAL A 151 -9.23 2.68 10.58
C VAL A 151 -9.07 1.17 10.40
N ASP A 152 -9.27 0.65 9.20
CA ASP A 152 -9.06 -0.78 8.89
C ASP A 152 -7.62 -1.20 9.24
N LEU A 153 -6.63 -0.38 8.88
CA LEU A 153 -5.22 -0.66 9.12
C LEU A 153 -4.85 -0.68 10.60
N VAL A 154 -5.32 0.31 11.39
CA VAL A 154 -4.99 0.37 12.82
C VAL A 154 -5.79 -0.61 13.68
N THR A 155 -6.92 -1.09 13.16
CA THR A 155 -7.74 -2.12 13.82
C THR A 155 -7.35 -3.54 13.42
N ASP A 156 -6.52 -3.71 12.38
CA ASP A 156 -5.96 -5.00 12.00
C ASP A 156 -5.08 -5.56 13.13
N PRO A 157 -5.48 -6.66 13.79
CA PRO A 157 -4.69 -7.18 14.90
C PRO A 157 -3.35 -7.79 14.43
N THR A 158 -3.17 -8.12 13.13
CA THR A 158 -1.87 -8.57 12.58
C THR A 158 -0.83 -7.45 12.62
N LEU A 159 -1.28 -6.20 12.54
CA LEU A 159 -0.43 -5.01 12.47
C LEU A 159 -0.30 -4.32 13.83
N SER A 160 -1.20 -4.61 14.77
CA SER A 160 -1.26 -3.96 16.09
C SER A 160 0.09 -3.83 16.82
N ASN A 161 0.90 -4.90 16.80
CA ASN A 161 2.22 -4.94 17.45
C ASN A 161 3.32 -4.22 16.66
N SER A 162 3.09 -3.93 15.37
CA SER A 162 4.04 -3.27 14.49
C SER A 162 3.78 -1.77 14.34
N ILE A 163 2.62 -1.27 14.79
CA ILE A 163 2.29 0.16 14.69
C ILE A 163 3.16 0.98 15.64
N MET A 164 3.89 1.92 15.05
CA MET A 164 4.68 2.92 15.77
C MET A 164 3.79 4.10 16.18
N TRP A 165 3.15 3.98 17.34
CA TRP A 165 2.26 5.02 17.89
C TRP A 165 2.99 6.30 18.31
N TYR A 166 4.25 6.18 18.68
CA TYR A 166 5.05 7.28 19.21
C TYR A 166 6.22 7.59 18.27
N PRO A 167 6.49 8.88 18.01
CA PRO A 167 7.62 9.26 17.18
C PRO A 167 8.94 8.81 17.81
N VAL A 168 9.94 8.57 16.96
CA VAL A 168 11.29 8.22 17.38
C VAL A 168 12.29 9.15 16.70
N GLU A 169 13.39 9.45 17.39
CA GLU A 169 14.53 10.14 16.78
C GLU A 169 15.62 9.12 16.48
N LYS A 170 16.11 9.11 15.24
CA LYS A 170 17.17 8.19 14.80
C LYS A 170 18.46 8.97 14.56
N PHE A 171 19.56 8.48 15.09
CA PHE A 171 20.89 9.07 14.93
C PHE A 171 21.88 8.02 14.40
N LEU A 172 22.49 8.29 13.25
CA LEU A 172 23.60 7.52 12.74
C LEU A 172 24.89 7.97 13.44
N HIS A 173 25.51 7.05 14.17
CA HIS A 173 26.82 7.22 14.76
C HIS A 173 27.87 6.58 13.87
N ASN A 174 28.83 7.36 13.40
CA ASN A 174 30.00 6.90 12.63
C ASN A 174 31.26 7.46 13.30
N GLY A 175 31.79 6.73 14.28
CA GLY A 175 32.88 7.19 15.13
C GLY A 175 32.50 8.47 15.89
N SER A 176 33.17 9.58 15.61
CA SER A 176 32.87 10.89 16.23
C SER A 176 31.75 11.67 15.54
N LYS A 177 31.32 11.26 14.35
CA LYS A 177 30.27 11.95 13.60
C LYS A 177 28.90 11.38 13.94
N ILE A 178 28.01 12.25 14.41
CA ILE A 178 26.61 11.94 14.67
C ILE A 178 25.75 12.67 13.64
N THR A 179 24.88 11.96 12.93
CA THR A 179 23.97 12.54 11.92
C THR A 179 22.54 12.10 12.19
N ARG A 180 21.60 13.04 12.29
CA ARG A 180 20.18 12.73 12.46
C ARG A 180 19.61 12.14 11.16
N ILE A 181 18.98 10.98 11.26
CA ILE A 181 18.24 10.34 10.18
C ILE A 181 16.78 10.77 10.29
N TYR A 182 16.22 11.19 9.16
CA TYR A 182 14.79 11.38 9.02
C TYR A 182 14.25 10.23 8.18
N ASP A 183 13.25 9.52 8.70
CA ASP A 183 12.52 8.56 7.88
C ASP A 183 11.78 9.32 6.78
N GLU A 184 11.74 8.75 5.58
CA GLU A 184 10.92 9.31 4.50
C GLU A 184 9.44 9.27 4.93
N ASN A 185 8.86 10.45 5.13
CA ASN A 185 7.46 10.67 5.50
C ASN A 185 6.51 10.59 4.29
N THR A 186 6.81 9.75 3.30
CA THR A 186 6.03 9.69 2.07
C THR A 186 4.73 8.91 2.31
N ILE A 187 3.74 9.58 2.91
CA ILE A 187 2.38 9.04 3.10
C ILE A 187 1.69 8.87 1.74
N ILE A 188 2.03 9.72 0.75
CA ILE A 188 1.43 9.72 -0.59
C ILE A 188 2.55 9.59 -1.62
N ASN A 189 2.58 8.50 -2.38
CA ASN A 189 3.36 8.45 -3.62
C ASN A 189 2.38 8.58 -4.79
N LEU A 190 2.45 9.71 -5.50
CA LEU A 190 1.59 10.05 -6.65
C LEU A 190 2.25 9.71 -8.00
N GLU A 191 3.32 8.93 -7.99
CA GLU A 191 4.18 8.82 -9.16
C GLU A 191 4.22 7.39 -9.69
N ASP A 192 3.22 7.07 -10.51
CA ASP A 192 3.51 6.31 -11.71
C ASP A 192 2.72 6.90 -12.89
N LYS A 193 3.43 7.54 -13.83
CA LYS A 193 2.86 7.88 -15.15
C LYS A 193 2.72 6.64 -16.03
N GLY A 194 3.11 5.47 -15.52
CA GLY A 194 2.87 4.17 -16.11
C GLY A 194 1.40 3.96 -16.41
N LYS A 195 1.12 3.51 -17.63
CA LYS A 195 -0.22 3.16 -18.06
C LYS A 195 -0.72 1.95 -17.27
N VAL A 196 -1.49 2.17 -16.21
CA VAL A 196 -2.03 1.12 -15.32
C VAL A 196 -3.02 0.20 -16.04
N SER A 197 -3.65 0.68 -17.12
CA SER A 197 -4.55 -0.11 -17.95
C SER A 197 -4.55 0.35 -19.41
N SER A 198 -4.74 -0.58 -20.35
CA SER A 198 -4.98 -0.26 -21.76
C SER A 198 -6.23 0.60 -21.97
N THR A 199 -7.21 0.51 -21.06
CA THR A 199 -8.55 1.11 -21.17
C THR A 199 -8.76 2.40 -20.37
N THR A 200 -7.95 2.68 -19.35
CA THR A 200 -8.14 3.86 -18.48
C THR A 200 -6.84 4.65 -18.40
N LYS A 201 -6.87 5.89 -18.91
CA LYS A 201 -5.76 6.84 -18.81
C LYS A 201 -6.00 7.73 -17.59
N MET A 202 -5.51 7.29 -16.43
CA MET A 202 -5.56 8.01 -15.15
C MET A 202 -4.29 7.69 -14.36
N HIS A 203 -3.85 8.59 -13.46
CA HIS A 203 -2.67 8.32 -12.63
C HIS A 203 -3.07 7.60 -11.33
N PRO A 204 -2.40 6.52 -10.93
CA PRO A 204 -2.68 5.84 -9.67
C PRO A 204 -2.26 6.71 -8.48
N ILE A 205 -3.07 6.67 -7.43
CA ILE A 205 -2.78 7.28 -6.14
C ILE A 205 -2.54 6.15 -5.14
N VAL A 206 -1.31 6.05 -4.63
CA VAL A 206 -0.93 5.03 -3.64
C VAL A 206 -0.64 5.70 -2.29
N LEU A 207 -1.24 5.18 -1.23
CA LEU A 207 -0.96 5.58 0.15
C LEU A 207 -0.13 4.54 0.88
N ARG A 208 0.76 5.01 1.75
CA ARG A 208 1.56 4.18 2.65
C ARG A 208 1.44 4.70 4.07
N ALA A 209 1.26 3.80 5.02
CA ALA A 209 1.21 4.14 6.43
C ALA A 209 2.63 4.35 6.96
N ALA A 210 3.02 5.61 7.13
CA ALA A 210 4.37 5.95 7.58
C ALA A 210 4.70 5.46 9.00
N PHE A 211 3.68 5.18 9.82
CA PHE A 211 3.81 4.65 11.18
C PHE A 211 4.05 3.13 11.22
N LEU A 212 4.08 2.44 10.07
CA LEU A 212 4.52 1.05 9.99
C LEU A 212 6.02 0.99 9.62
N PRO A 213 6.76 -0.01 10.09
CA PRO A 213 8.14 -0.27 9.67
C PRO A 213 8.28 -0.34 8.15
N SER A 214 9.45 0.04 7.63
CA SER A 214 9.76 0.03 6.19
C SER A 214 9.51 -1.33 5.54
N GLU A 215 9.81 -2.40 6.28
CA GLU A 215 9.71 -3.78 5.82
C GLU A 215 8.25 -4.20 5.63
N ILE A 216 7.33 -3.58 6.37
CA ILE A 216 5.90 -3.83 6.29
C ILE A 216 5.25 -2.88 5.28
N ARG A 217 5.51 -1.57 5.39
CA ARG A 217 4.86 -0.55 4.54
C ARG A 217 5.26 -0.62 3.07
N ASN A 218 6.41 -1.21 2.77
CA ASN A 218 6.90 -1.43 1.40
C ASN A 218 6.66 -2.86 0.90
N ALA A 219 6.09 -3.76 1.71
CA ALA A 219 5.74 -5.11 1.29
C ALA A 219 4.35 -5.16 0.60
N SER A 220 3.97 -6.34 0.12
CA SER A 220 2.68 -6.62 -0.53
C SER A 220 1.59 -7.12 0.43
N GLY A 221 1.89 -7.26 1.73
CA GLY A 221 0.94 -7.75 2.75
C GLY A 221 -0.01 -6.66 3.29
N ASN A 222 -0.78 -6.98 4.33
CA ASN A 222 -1.81 -6.11 4.92
C ASN A 222 -1.31 -4.70 5.30
N GLY A 223 -0.06 -4.57 5.69
CA GLY A 223 0.54 -3.29 6.08
C GLY A 223 1.19 -2.51 4.93
N GLY A 224 1.18 -3.06 3.71
CA GLY A 224 1.80 -2.49 2.52
C GLY A 224 1.09 -1.24 1.99
N GLY A 225 1.66 -0.67 0.93
CA GLY A 225 1.04 0.43 0.22
C GLY A 225 -0.28 0.03 -0.42
N VAL A 226 -1.32 0.84 -0.23
CA VAL A 226 -2.64 0.59 -0.81
C VAL A 226 -2.90 1.54 -1.97
N PHE A 227 -3.51 1.02 -3.02
CA PHE A 227 -4.09 1.84 -4.06
C PHE A 227 -5.38 2.52 -3.53
N ILE A 228 -5.35 3.84 -3.45
CA ILE A 228 -6.46 4.66 -2.95
C ILE A 228 -7.33 5.21 -4.06
N GLY A 229 -6.83 5.36 -5.29
CA GLY A 229 -7.69 5.86 -6.34
C GLY A 229 -6.97 6.22 -7.62
N LEU A 230 -7.72 6.81 -8.53
CA LEU A 230 -7.24 7.28 -9.81
C LEU A 230 -7.37 8.80 -9.86
N MET A 231 -6.27 9.49 -10.12
CA MET A 231 -6.27 10.90 -10.49
C MET A 231 -6.68 11.00 -11.97
N PRO A 232 -7.75 11.73 -12.30
CA PRO A 232 -8.14 11.94 -13.69
C PRO A 232 -7.02 12.70 -14.42
N ILE A 233 -6.76 12.35 -15.67
CA ILE A 233 -5.87 13.16 -16.51
C ILE A 233 -6.59 14.47 -16.81
N VAL A 234 -5.88 15.58 -16.61
CA VAL A 234 -6.37 16.91 -16.96
C VAL A 234 -5.57 17.42 -18.15
N GLY A 235 -6.18 17.31 -19.32
CA GLY A 235 -5.63 17.78 -20.60
C GLY A 235 -5.75 19.30 -20.79
N ASN A 236 -5.54 19.76 -22.02
CA ASN A 236 -5.69 21.16 -22.38
C ASN A 236 -7.17 21.49 -22.64
N PRO A 237 -7.79 22.41 -21.89
CA PRO A 237 -9.20 22.80 -22.10
C PRO A 237 -9.55 23.31 -23.50
N ASN A 238 -8.55 23.84 -24.22
CA ASN A 238 -8.71 24.40 -25.56
C ASN A 238 -8.72 23.32 -26.66
N ASP A 239 -8.14 22.15 -26.38
CA ASP A 239 -8.03 21.05 -27.35
C ASP A 239 -8.84 19.83 -26.89
N SER A 240 -8.40 19.19 -25.81
CA SER A 240 -9.01 18.01 -25.21
C SER A 240 -8.64 17.90 -23.74
N ILE A 241 -9.65 17.77 -22.88
CA ILE A 241 -9.46 17.62 -21.43
C ILE A 241 -9.18 16.17 -21.00
N GLU A 242 -9.46 15.18 -21.85
CA GLU A 242 -9.38 13.75 -21.52
C GLU A 242 -8.05 13.09 -21.92
N SER A 243 -7.16 13.85 -22.58
CA SER A 243 -5.88 13.37 -23.08
C SER A 243 -4.72 14.13 -22.44
N GLU A 244 -3.64 13.41 -22.16
CA GLU A 244 -2.37 14.05 -21.81
C GLU A 244 -1.94 14.97 -22.93
N ASP A 245 -1.43 16.12 -22.51
CA ASP A 245 -0.82 17.11 -23.37
C ASP A 245 0.59 17.35 -22.84
N ASP A 246 1.56 16.80 -23.57
CA ASP A 246 3.00 16.91 -23.29
C ASP A 246 3.60 18.20 -23.87
N THR A 247 2.78 19.05 -24.51
CA THR A 247 3.26 20.33 -25.02
C THR A 247 3.50 21.33 -23.87
N PRO A 248 4.44 22.27 -24.05
CA PRO A 248 4.65 23.35 -23.09
C PRO A 248 3.35 24.12 -22.86
N THR A 249 2.80 23.99 -21.65
CA THR A 249 1.49 24.54 -21.32
C THR A 249 1.61 25.99 -20.88
N SER A 250 0.63 26.83 -21.23
CA SER A 250 0.56 28.20 -20.72
C SER A 250 0.40 28.20 -19.20
N VAL A 251 0.77 29.31 -18.54
CA VAL A 251 0.62 29.46 -17.08
C VAL A 251 -0.83 29.25 -16.65
N GLU A 252 -1.79 29.74 -17.43
CA GLU A 252 -3.22 29.57 -17.17
C GLU A 252 -3.64 28.10 -17.20
N ILE A 253 -3.16 27.32 -18.18
CA ILE A 253 -3.48 25.89 -18.27
C ILE A 253 -2.79 25.11 -17.15
N ALA A 254 -1.54 25.45 -16.81
CA ALA A 254 -0.84 24.83 -15.68
C ALA A 254 -1.56 25.10 -14.35
N GLN A 255 -2.06 26.32 -14.16
CA GLN A 255 -2.86 26.69 -13.00
C GLN A 255 -4.19 25.93 -12.97
N PHE A 256 -4.91 25.84 -14.09
CA PHE A 256 -6.13 25.05 -14.22
C PHE A 256 -5.91 23.58 -13.82
N LYS A 257 -4.89 22.92 -14.40
CA LYS A 257 -4.53 21.53 -14.07
C LYS A 257 -4.28 21.37 -12.56
N ARG A 258 -3.48 22.26 -11.99
CA ARG A 258 -3.16 22.26 -10.56
C ARG A 258 -4.40 22.43 -9.68
N GLU A 259 -5.29 23.35 -10.02
CA GLU A 259 -6.52 23.60 -9.26
C GLU A 259 -7.50 22.42 -9.32
N VAL A 260 -7.62 21.76 -10.47
CA VAL A 260 -8.40 20.51 -10.59
C VAL A 260 -7.78 19.42 -9.71
N TYR A 261 -6.47 19.18 -9.79
CA TYR A 261 -5.80 18.19 -8.94
C TYR A 261 -5.96 18.48 -7.45
N HIS A 262 -5.86 19.74 -7.03
CA HIS A 262 -6.12 20.11 -5.63
C HIS A 262 -7.57 19.85 -5.22
N LYS A 263 -8.55 20.10 -6.11
CA LYS A 263 -9.96 19.76 -5.83
C LYS A 263 -10.14 18.25 -5.68
N VAL A 264 -9.53 17.43 -6.55
CA VAL A 264 -9.59 15.97 -6.44
C VAL A 264 -8.97 15.49 -5.13
N ILE A 265 -7.75 15.93 -4.80
CA ILE A 265 -7.08 15.62 -3.53
C ILE A 265 -7.95 16.07 -2.35
N HIS A 266 -8.56 17.26 -2.44
CA HIS A 266 -9.45 17.74 -1.38
C HIS A 266 -10.62 16.80 -1.14
N VAL A 267 -11.24 16.25 -2.20
CA VAL A 267 -12.33 15.26 -2.07
C VAL A 267 -11.81 13.97 -1.45
N ILE A 268 -10.69 13.43 -1.95
CA ILE A 268 -10.12 12.16 -1.49
C ILE A 268 -9.76 12.23 0.00
N PHE A 269 -9.02 13.26 0.42
CA PHE A 269 -8.52 13.39 1.80
C PHE A 269 -9.46 14.17 2.73
N ARG A 270 -10.70 14.42 2.30
CA ARG A 270 -11.68 15.19 3.08
C ARG A 270 -11.91 14.59 4.47
N SER A 271 -11.96 13.27 4.57
CA SER A 271 -12.25 12.57 5.83
C SER A 271 -11.13 12.66 6.87
N ILE A 272 -9.89 12.90 6.44
CA ILE A 272 -8.73 13.04 7.33
C ILE A 272 -8.56 14.49 7.84
N ARG A 273 -9.04 15.48 7.08
CA ARG A 273 -9.04 16.89 7.49
C ARG A 273 -10.06 17.11 8.62
N LYS A 274 -9.62 16.94 9.86
CA LYS A 274 -10.29 17.48 11.05
C LYS A 274 -9.67 18.82 11.43
#